data_AF-A0A2X0R3J7-F1
#
_entry.id   AF-A0A2X0R3J7-F1
#
_cell.length_a   1.000
_cell.length_b   1.000
_cell.length_c   1.000
_cell.angle_alpha   90.00
_cell.angle_beta   90.00
_cell.angle_gamma   90.00
#
_symmetry.space_group_name_H-M   'P 1'
#
loop_
_entity.id
_entity.type
_entity.pdbx_description
1 polymer ?
#
loop_
_entity_poly.entity_id
_entity_poly.type
_entity_poly.pdbx_seq_one_letter_code
_entity_poly.pdbx_strand_id
1 'polypeptide(L)' 'MVWSKESREKQSNRFLNPFKVVDYRGVVIGVYKNSVEAEREGGFQSNAIRQVLNGRAKSHKGFTFKRISIEDYLDMVGEE' A
#
# COMPACT_ATOMS: atom_id res chain seq x y z
N MET A 1 -14.61 19.40 -8.24
CA MET A 1 -13.16 19.46 -8.53
C MET A 1 -12.70 18.05 -8.91
N VAL A 2 -12.69 17.71 -10.19
CA VAL A 2 -12.38 16.35 -10.68
C VAL A 2 -10.89 16.29 -11.00
N TRP A 3 -10.13 15.60 -10.14
CA TRP A 3 -8.69 15.45 -10.32
C TRP A 3 -8.40 14.54 -11.52
N SER A 4 -7.68 15.05 -12.52
CA SER A 4 -7.23 14.27 -13.68
C SER A 4 -6.31 13.11 -13.26
N LYS A 5 -6.44 11.94 -13.91
CA LYS A 5 -5.67 10.71 -13.55
C LYS A 5 -4.16 10.98 -13.51
N GLU A 6 -3.66 11.75 -14.46
CA GLU A 6 -2.25 12.14 -14.58
C GLU A 6 -1.70 12.90 -13.36
N SER A 7 -2.54 13.75 -12.75
CA SER A 7 -2.17 14.54 -11.57
C SER A 7 -2.11 13.66 -10.30
N ARG A 8 -2.97 12.64 -10.22
CA ARG A 8 -2.94 11.63 -9.15
C ARG A 8 -1.70 10.75 -9.23
N GLU A 9 -1.28 10.36 -10.43
CA GLU A 9 -0.06 9.58 -10.63
C GLU A 9 1.19 10.39 -10.29
N LYS A 10 1.28 11.66 -10.73
CA LYS A 10 2.38 12.56 -10.35
C LYS A 10 2.48 12.83 -8.85
N GLN A 11 1.35 12.98 -8.15
CA GLN A 11 1.36 13.18 -6.69
C GLN A 11 1.66 11.88 -5.94
N SER A 12 1.18 10.73 -6.41
CA SER A 12 1.44 9.42 -5.79
C SER A 12 2.90 8.96 -5.94
N ASN A 13 3.60 9.40 -6.98
CA ASN A 13 5.05 9.22 -7.11
C ASN A 13 5.86 10.13 -6.17
N ARG A 14 5.25 11.21 -5.64
CA ARG A 14 5.95 12.20 -4.80
C ARG A 14 5.86 11.90 -3.31
N PHE A 15 4.90 11.08 -2.88
CA PHE A 15 4.71 10.71 -1.47
C PHE A 15 4.82 9.19 -1.30
N LEU A 16 5.94 8.76 -0.71
CA LEU A 16 6.07 7.43 -0.13
C LEU A 16 5.01 7.28 0.96
N ASN A 17 4.06 6.37 0.74
CA ASN A 17 3.06 5.97 1.72
C ASN A 17 3.12 4.45 1.86
N PRO A 18 4.23 3.95 2.44
CA PRO A 18 4.49 2.53 2.42
C PRO A 18 3.56 1.78 3.36
N PHE A 19 3.27 0.54 2.97
CA PHE A 19 2.52 -0.38 3.79
C PHE A 19 2.97 -1.81 3.51
N LYS A 20 2.83 -2.64 4.54
CA LYS A 20 3.03 -4.08 4.44
C LYS A 20 1.69 -4.80 4.33
N VAL A 21 1.71 -5.88 3.57
CA VAL A 21 0.58 -6.78 3.38
C VAL A 21 0.81 -8.00 4.24
N VAL A 22 -0.17 -8.29 5.08
CA VAL A 22 -0.11 -9.34 6.09
C VAL A 22 -1.22 -10.35 5.82
N ASP A 23 -0.86 -11.61 5.73
CA ASP A 23 -1.80 -12.72 5.55
C ASP A 23 -2.62 -13.00 6.82
N TYR A 24 -3.68 -13.80 6.72
CA TYR A 24 -4.52 -14.19 7.86
C TYR A 24 -3.73 -14.91 8.97
N ARG A 25 -2.58 -15.51 8.62
CA ARG A 25 -1.65 -16.15 9.57
C ARG A 25 -0.71 -15.17 10.28
N GLY A 26 -0.77 -13.87 9.95
CA GLY A 26 0.12 -12.85 10.51
C GLY A 26 1.48 -12.73 9.82
N VAL A 27 1.67 -13.42 8.69
CA VAL A 27 2.92 -13.41 7.92
C VAL A 27 2.92 -12.22 6.95
N VAL A 28 4.03 -11.48 6.88
CA VAL A 28 4.21 -10.41 5.89
C VAL A 28 4.54 -11.06 4.55
N ILE A 29 3.66 -10.88 3.57
CA ILE A 29 3.81 -11.47 2.23
C ILE A 29 4.35 -10.49 1.20
N GLY A 30 4.35 -9.19 1.52
CA GLY A 30 4.83 -8.16 0.62
C GLY A 30 4.83 -6.79 1.28
N VAL A 31 5.69 -5.93 0.79
CA VAL A 31 5.81 -4.54 1.22
C VAL A 31 5.77 -3.68 -0.04
N TYR A 32 4.96 -2.63 -0.02
CA TYR A 32 4.77 -1.74 -1.18
C TYR A 32 4.98 -0.29 -0.79
N LYS A 33 5.54 0.51 -1.70
CA LYS A 33 5.81 1.93 -1.50
C LYS A 33 4.55 2.79 -1.46
N ASN A 34 3.54 2.38 -2.24
CA ASN A 34 2.24 3.05 -2.34
C ASN A 34 1.16 2.12 -2.92
N SER A 35 -0.09 2.59 -2.89
CA SER A 35 -1.23 1.80 -3.36
C SER A 35 -1.21 1.53 -4.87
N VAL A 36 -0.55 2.36 -5.66
CA VAL A 36 -0.44 2.21 -7.12
C VAL A 36 0.50 1.07 -7.48
N GLU A 37 1.61 0.94 -6.75
CA GLU A 37 2.52 -0.20 -6.89
C GLU A 37 1.84 -1.50 -6.48
N ALA A 38 1.12 -1.51 -5.36
CA ALA A 38 0.34 -2.68 -4.94
C ALA A 38 -0.77 -3.06 -5.93
N GLU A 39 -1.31 -2.09 -6.68
CA GLU A 39 -2.28 -2.35 -7.75
C GLU A 39 -1.62 -2.95 -8.99
N ARG A 40 -0.41 -2.49 -9.35
CA ARG A 40 0.36 -3.02 -10.48
C ARG A 40 0.98 -4.38 -10.22
N GLU A 41 1.68 -4.54 -9.09
CA GLU A 41 2.44 -5.75 -8.77
C GLU A 41 1.63 -6.76 -7.96
N GLY A 42 0.84 -6.28 -6.99
CA GLY A 42 0.05 -7.13 -6.10
C GLY A 42 -1.35 -7.45 -6.61
N GLY A 43 -1.81 -6.81 -7.70
CA GLY A 43 -3.17 -7.00 -8.22
C GLY A 43 -4.29 -6.62 -7.22
N PHE A 44 -3.98 -5.70 -6.32
CA PHE A 44 -4.92 -5.18 -5.31
C PHE A 44 -5.62 -3.92 -5.80
N GLN A 45 -6.87 -3.68 -5.38
CA GLN A 45 -7.53 -2.43 -5.72
C GLN A 45 -7.11 -1.32 -4.76
N SER A 46 -6.59 -0.20 -5.29
CA SER A 46 -6.17 0.96 -4.48
C SER A 46 -7.26 1.46 -3.52
N ASN A 47 -8.52 1.45 -3.95
CA ASN A 47 -9.65 1.86 -3.12
C ASN A 47 -9.89 0.89 -1.95
N ALA A 48 -9.77 -0.42 -2.18
CA ALA A 48 -9.93 -1.42 -1.15
C ALA A 48 -8.80 -1.34 -0.10
N ILE A 49 -7.56 -1.15 -0.55
CA ILE A 49 -6.40 -0.92 0.32
C ILE A 49 -6.67 0.28 1.25
N ARG A 50 -7.12 1.41 0.69
CA ARG A 50 -7.45 2.61 1.48
C ARG A 50 -8.58 2.37 2.48
N GLN A 51 -9.60 1.58 2.13
CA GLN A 51 -10.67 1.25 3.06
C GLN A 51 -10.16 0.43 4.24
N VAL A 52 -9.27 -0.53 3.99
CA VAL A 52 -8.67 -1.34 5.07
C VAL A 52 -7.73 -0.49 5.93
N LEU A 53 -6.86 0.32 5.31
CA LEU A 53 -5.94 1.20 6.04
C LEU A 53 -6.65 2.25 6.90
N ASN A 54 -7.81 2.73 6.46
CA ASN A 54 -8.65 3.67 7.23
C ASN A 54 -9.57 2.96 8.24
N GLY A 55 -9.46 1.63 8.41
CA GLY A 55 -10.29 0.84 9.33
C GLY A 55 -11.75 0.68 8.92
N ARG A 56 -12.13 1.06 7.69
CA ARG A 56 -13.50 0.88 7.16
C ARG A 56 -13.77 -0.57 6.75
N ALA A 57 -12.72 -1.31 6.40
CA ALA A 57 -12.78 -2.74 6.08
C ALA A 57 -11.75 -3.48 6.94
N LYS A 58 -12.03 -4.74 7.32
CA LYS A 58 -11.11 -5.54 8.14
C LYS A 58 -9.96 -6.11 7.33
N SER A 59 -10.24 -6.57 6.10
CA SER A 59 -9.28 -7.18 5.19
C SER A 59 -9.78 -7.06 3.75
N HIS A 60 -8.90 -7.33 2.79
CA HIS A 60 -9.25 -7.44 1.37
C HIS A 60 -8.60 -8.71 0.82
N LYS A 61 -9.38 -9.58 0.16
CA LYS A 61 -8.90 -10.86 -0.39
C LYS A 61 -8.19 -11.76 0.63
N GLY A 62 -8.56 -11.68 1.92
CA GLY A 62 -7.90 -12.43 2.99
C GLY A 62 -6.63 -11.77 3.55
N PHE A 63 -6.20 -10.65 2.98
CA PHE A 63 -5.02 -9.90 3.42
C PHE A 63 -5.39 -8.65 4.20
N THR A 64 -4.53 -8.30 5.13
CA THR A 64 -4.60 -7.09 5.95
C THR A 64 -3.50 -6.15 5.53
N PHE A 65 -3.75 -4.84 5.55
CA PHE A 65 -2.74 -3.83 5.23
C PHE A 65 -2.39 -3.05 6.48
N LYS A 66 -1.10 -2.87 6.73
CA LYS A 66 -0.60 -2.04 7.84
C LYS A 66 0.37 -1.01 7.29
N ARG A 67 0.11 0.27 7.63
CA ARG A 67 1.06 1.35 7.37
C ARG A 67 2.36 1.09 8.13
N ILE A 68 3.46 1.39 7.48
CA ILE A 68 4.81 1.37 8.06
C ILE A 68 5.44 2.75 7.83
N SER A 69 6.52 3.05 8.55
CA SER A 69 7.31 4.25 8.29
C SER A 69 8.10 4.11 6.99
N ILE A 70 8.63 5.22 6.48
CA ILE A 70 9.52 5.20 5.31
C ILE A 70 10.84 4.52 5.66
N GLU A 71 11.33 4.72 6.88
CA GLU A 71 12.55 4.07 7.40
C GLU A 71 12.37 2.55 7.44
N ASP A 72 11.28 2.06 8.05
CA ASP A 72 10.95 0.62 8.08
C ASP A 72 10.83 0.02 6.67
N TYR A 73 10.31 0.79 5.71
CA TYR A 73 10.19 0.35 4.33
C TYR A 73 11.57 0.17 3.68
N LEU A 74 12.46 1.14 3.87
CA LEU A 74 13.84 1.08 3.37
C LEU A 74 14.61 -0.08 4.01
N ASP A 75 14.48 -0.27 5.32
CA ASP A 75 15.10 -1.40 6.05
C ASP A 75 14.58 -2.76 5.56
N MET A 76 13.30 -2.87 5.20
CA MET A 76 12.70 -4.11 4.70
C MET A 76 13.01 -4.41 3.23
N VAL A 77 13.25 -3.38 2.41
CA VAL A 77 13.57 -3.52 0.98
C VAL A 77 15.08 -3.64 0.76
N GLY A 78 15.90 -3.16 1.70
CA GLY A 78 17.34 -3.39 1.73
C GLY A 78 18.15 -2.50 0.79
N GLU A 79 18.18 -1.19 1.05
CA GLU A 79 19.32 -0.37 0.61
C GLU A 79 20.23 -0.09 1.81
N GLU A 80 21.31 -0.86 1.90
CA GLU A 80 22.60 -0.40 2.47
C GLU A 80 23.40 0.31 1.37
#